data_AF-A0A7C5SH12-F1
#
_entry.id   AF-A0A7C5SH12-F1
#
_cell.length_a   1.000
_cell.length_b   1.000
_cell.length_c   1.000
_cell.angle_alpha   90.00
_cell.angle_beta   90.00
_cell.angle_gamma   90.00
#
_symmetry.space_group_name_H-M   'P 1'
#
loop_
_entity.id
_entity.type
_entity.pdbx_description
1 polymer ?
#
loop_
_entity_poly.entity_id
_entity_poly.type
_entity_poly.pdbx_seq_one_letter_code
_entity_poly.pdbx_strand_id
1 'polypeptide(L)'
;CPVGGASCAEAVAAVMGVEVEQSWPYKAVIHCGADFDQRKGRMDYVGEKTCSAANVISGIQGCTYGCLGFGDCVVACTFDAMLLKNGLPEVIYDKCTGCGACAAACPRNIITMVPFKAERIMVVACCNKDFGGEVKAVCEVGCIGCKACTKVNDLLEMDGNLPVLNYDVYDPAATDFSDALHKCPMDSLVFVGTPTEADKQAVADEEIPDRVEADFKTTADEAEWRG
;
A
#
# COMPACT_ATOMS: atom_id res chain seq x y z
N CYS A 1 6.42 20.46 6.66
CA CYS A 1 6.30 19.37 7.66
C CYS A 1 5.06 18.55 7.30
N PRO A 2 5.18 17.27 6.91
CA PRO A 2 4.03 16.46 6.48
C PRO A 2 2.92 16.38 7.55
N VAL A 3 3.31 16.21 8.81
CA VAL A 3 2.37 16.06 9.93
C VAL A 3 1.78 17.40 10.39
N GLY A 4 2.58 18.48 10.34
CA GLY A 4 2.14 19.81 10.78
C GLY A 4 1.35 20.61 9.74
N GLY A 5 1.29 20.13 8.49
CA GLY A 5 0.61 20.80 7.39
C GLY A 5 1.31 22.08 6.90
N ALA A 6 0.65 22.78 5.99
CA ALA A 6 1.17 23.99 5.32
C ALA A 6 1.42 25.13 6.31
N SER A 7 0.48 25.38 7.23
CA SER A 7 0.60 26.48 8.21
C SER A 7 1.81 26.32 9.15
N CYS A 8 2.11 25.10 9.59
CA CYS A 8 3.31 24.81 10.38
C CYS A 8 4.58 24.99 9.56
N ALA A 9 4.57 24.55 8.29
CA ALA A 9 5.72 24.71 7.40
C ALA A 9 6.04 26.20 7.14
N GLU A 10 5.02 27.01 6.87
CA GLU A 10 5.13 28.46 6.69
C GLU A 10 5.68 29.15 7.94
N ALA A 11 5.17 28.80 9.12
CA ALA A 11 5.63 29.38 10.38
C ALA A 11 7.11 29.05 10.66
N VAL A 12 7.54 27.81 10.41
CA VAL A 12 8.94 27.39 10.59
C VAL A 12 9.84 28.07 9.56
N ALA A 13 9.40 28.17 8.31
CA ALA A 13 10.17 28.77 7.25
C ALA A 13 10.38 30.28 7.43
N ALA A 14 9.37 31.00 7.94
CA ALA A 14 9.49 32.39 8.34
C ALA A 14 10.57 32.60 9.42
N VAL A 15 10.71 31.65 10.36
CA VAL A 15 11.78 31.67 11.38
C VAL A 15 13.14 31.32 10.79
N MET A 16 13.19 30.34 9.88
CA MET A 16 14.42 29.86 9.26
C MET A 16 14.93 30.73 8.09
N GLY A 17 14.14 31.71 7.63
CA GLY A 17 14.48 32.58 6.51
C GLY A 17 14.53 31.85 5.17
N VAL A 18 13.74 30.79 5.01
CA VAL A 18 13.66 29.99 3.78
C VAL A 18 12.28 30.16 3.14
N GLU A 19 12.20 30.07 1.81
CA GLU A 19 10.92 30.06 1.10
C GLU A 19 10.28 28.66 1.15
N VAL A 20 8.96 28.61 1.35
CA VAL A 20 8.20 27.34 1.32
C VAL A 20 7.64 27.17 -0.08
N GLU A 21 8.16 26.19 -0.81
CA GLU A 21 7.53 25.74 -2.05
C GLU A 21 6.21 25.02 -1.75
N GLN A 22 5.25 25.11 -2.67
CA GLN A 22 3.96 24.42 -2.56
C GLN A 22 4.20 22.90 -2.46
N SER A 23 4.07 22.34 -1.25
CA SER A 23 4.20 20.91 -1.03
C SER A 23 2.83 20.24 -1.04
N TRP A 24 2.62 19.28 -1.93
CA TRP A 24 1.43 18.42 -1.93
C TRP A 24 1.41 17.53 -0.68
N PRO A 25 0.22 17.18 -0.14
CA PRO A 25 0.14 16.21 0.94
C PRO A 25 0.61 14.84 0.43
N TYR A 26 1.65 14.28 1.05
CA TYR A 26 2.07 12.91 0.77
C TYR A 26 1.20 11.95 1.56
N LYS A 27 0.68 10.90 0.93
CA LYS A 27 -0.06 9.83 1.63
C LYS A 27 0.49 8.47 1.27
N ALA A 28 0.22 7.50 2.15
CA ALA A 28 0.69 6.14 1.97
C ALA A 28 -0.07 5.42 0.85
N VAL A 29 0.67 4.72 0.00
CA VAL A 29 0.16 3.89 -1.09
C VAL A 29 0.76 2.49 -0.95
N ILE A 30 -0.08 1.47 -1.05
CA ILE A 30 0.30 0.06 -0.88
C ILE A 30 0.39 -0.58 -2.27
N HIS A 31 1.55 -1.13 -2.61
CA HIS A 31 1.82 -1.79 -3.90
C HIS A 31 1.52 -3.29 -3.86
N CYS A 32 0.38 -3.66 -3.28
CA CYS A 32 -0.17 -5.01 -3.33
C CYS A 32 -1.69 -4.88 -3.29
N GLY A 33 -2.39 -5.40 -4.30
CA GLY A 33 -3.85 -5.42 -4.35
C GLY A 33 -4.45 -6.80 -4.10
N ALA A 34 -3.63 -7.82 -3.83
CA ALA A 34 -4.11 -9.19 -3.63
C ALA A 34 -4.51 -9.41 -2.18
N ASP A 35 -5.73 -9.89 -1.93
CA ASP A 35 -6.14 -10.40 -0.62
C ASP A 35 -5.57 -11.81 -0.36
N PHE A 36 -5.96 -12.45 0.75
CA PHE A 36 -5.49 -13.79 1.07
C PHE A 36 -5.98 -14.89 0.13
N ASP A 37 -7.14 -14.72 -0.52
CA ASP A 37 -7.74 -15.71 -1.42
C ASP A 37 -7.07 -15.68 -2.80
N GLN A 38 -6.64 -14.50 -3.23
CA GLN A 38 -5.93 -14.26 -4.50
C GLN A 38 -4.43 -14.59 -4.45
N ARG A 39 -3.88 -14.79 -3.24
CA ARG A 39 -2.47 -15.15 -3.01
C ARG A 39 -2.31 -16.67 -3.04
N LYS A 40 -1.58 -17.20 -4.02
CA LYS A 40 -1.33 -18.64 -4.18
C LYS A 40 -0.10 -19.08 -3.39
N GLY A 41 -0.05 -20.39 -3.08
CA GLY A 41 1.08 -21.01 -2.38
C GLY A 41 1.26 -20.50 -0.95
N ARG A 42 0.16 -20.08 -0.30
CA ARG A 42 0.18 -19.72 1.13
C ARG A 42 0.32 -20.97 1.98
N MET A 43 1.11 -20.86 3.04
CA MET A 43 1.26 -21.88 4.07
C MET A 43 0.88 -21.30 5.42
N ASP A 44 0.42 -22.16 6.33
CA ASP A 44 0.08 -21.76 7.68
C ASP A 44 1.35 -21.37 8.44
N TYR A 45 1.42 -20.07 8.78
CA TYR A 45 2.53 -19.53 9.54
C TYR A 45 2.30 -19.75 11.04
N VAL A 46 3.16 -20.58 11.63
CA VAL A 46 3.19 -20.84 13.08
C VAL A 46 4.41 -20.12 13.66
N GLY A 47 4.16 -18.96 14.25
CA GLY A 47 5.18 -18.08 14.84
C GLY A 47 4.57 -16.76 15.29
N GLU A 48 5.43 -15.83 15.69
CA GLU A 48 5.07 -14.46 16.09
C GLU A 48 4.32 -13.74 14.97
N LYS A 49 3.09 -13.29 15.21
CA LYS A 49 2.16 -12.78 14.18
C LYS A 49 2.52 -11.36 13.73
N THR A 50 3.77 -11.16 13.31
CA THR A 50 4.30 -9.92 12.74
C THR A 50 4.87 -10.17 11.35
N CYS A 51 4.79 -9.16 10.48
CA CYS A 51 5.37 -9.19 9.14
C CYS A 51 6.89 -9.34 9.25
N SER A 52 7.50 -8.70 10.24
CA SER A 52 8.95 -8.74 10.47
C SER A 52 9.44 -10.15 10.77
N ALA A 53 8.77 -10.89 11.67
CA ALA A 53 9.10 -12.28 11.97
C ALA A 53 8.76 -13.24 10.82
N ALA A 54 7.65 -12.99 10.12
CA ALA A 54 7.27 -13.76 8.95
C ALA A 54 8.25 -13.56 7.78
N ASN A 55 8.76 -12.35 7.54
CA ASN A 55 9.55 -12.06 6.34
C ASN A 55 10.88 -12.83 6.25
N VAL A 56 11.44 -13.25 7.39
CA VAL A 56 12.68 -14.04 7.42
C VAL A 56 12.48 -15.53 7.14
N ILE A 57 11.24 -16.00 7.14
CA ILE A 57 10.90 -17.40 6.90
C ILE A 57 10.53 -17.59 5.43
N SER A 58 11.18 -18.57 4.80
CA SER A 58 10.92 -18.94 3.41
C SER A 58 9.63 -19.74 3.29
N GLY A 59 8.88 -19.51 2.20
CA GLY A 59 7.74 -20.35 1.82
C GLY A 59 6.41 -20.03 2.51
N ILE A 60 6.27 -18.91 3.23
CA ILE A 60 4.98 -18.50 3.82
C ILE A 60 3.91 -18.23 2.75
N GLN A 61 4.33 -17.67 1.62
CA GLN A 61 3.47 -17.48 0.46
C GLN A 61 4.31 -17.55 -0.82
N GLY A 62 3.68 -17.85 -1.95
CA GLY A 62 4.39 -17.95 -3.22
C GLY A 62 5.02 -16.63 -3.66
N CYS A 63 4.35 -15.50 -3.43
CA CYS A 63 4.86 -14.18 -3.79
C CYS A 63 5.84 -13.65 -2.74
N THR A 64 7.11 -13.51 -3.12
CA THR A 64 8.19 -12.98 -2.28
C THR A 64 8.10 -11.46 -2.04
N TYR A 65 7.41 -10.73 -2.92
CA TYR A 65 7.29 -9.27 -2.87
C TYR A 65 6.05 -8.77 -2.13
N GLY A 66 4.90 -9.42 -2.33
CA GLY A 66 3.58 -8.90 -1.92
C GLY A 66 3.38 -8.81 -0.41
N CYS A 67 2.24 -8.28 0.02
CA CYS A 67 1.92 -8.19 1.45
C CYS A 67 1.90 -9.57 2.13
N LEU A 68 2.38 -9.64 3.37
CA LEU A 68 2.31 -10.84 4.23
C LEU A 68 0.99 -10.92 5.01
N GLY A 69 0.36 -9.78 5.28
CA GLY A 69 -0.94 -9.71 5.95
C GLY A 69 -0.92 -9.85 7.46
N PHE A 70 0.17 -9.50 8.15
CA PHE A 70 0.23 -9.52 9.63
C PHE A 70 0.06 -8.14 10.29
N GLY A 71 -0.03 -7.05 9.51
CA GLY A 71 -0.51 -5.78 10.05
C GLY A 71 0.52 -4.89 10.78
N ASP A 72 1.83 -5.14 10.69
CA ASP A 72 2.87 -4.27 11.30
C ASP A 72 2.69 -2.79 10.93
N CYS A 73 2.26 -2.54 9.70
CA CYS A 73 1.92 -1.20 9.23
C CYS A 73 0.75 -0.58 10.01
N VAL A 74 -0.33 -1.34 10.25
CA VAL A 74 -1.52 -0.91 11.02
C VAL A 74 -1.13 -0.58 12.47
N VAL A 75 -0.30 -1.43 13.08
CA VAL A 75 0.22 -1.21 14.45
C VAL A 75 1.09 0.05 14.50
N ALA A 76 1.94 0.28 13.49
CA ALA A 76 2.80 1.47 13.43
C ALA A 76 2.03 2.79 13.20
N CYS A 77 0.77 2.73 12.79
CA CYS A 77 -0.02 3.92 12.54
C CYS A 77 -0.65 4.47 13.83
N THR A 78 -0.16 5.61 14.31
CA THR A 78 -0.68 6.29 15.50
C THR A 78 -1.92 7.17 15.23
N PHE A 79 -2.35 7.26 13.96
CA PHE A 79 -3.47 8.09 13.51
C PHE A 79 -4.70 7.29 13.11
N ASP A 80 -4.67 5.96 13.32
CA ASP A 80 -5.75 5.04 12.97
C ASP A 80 -6.18 5.16 11.51
N ALA A 81 -5.19 5.40 10.65
CA ALA A 81 -5.36 5.64 9.22
C ALA A 81 -5.24 4.37 8.37
N MET A 82 -5.16 3.19 8.99
CA MET A 82 -5.11 1.91 8.29
C MET A 82 -5.90 0.84 9.00
N LEU A 83 -6.47 -0.07 8.21
CA LEU A 83 -7.17 -1.28 8.65
C LEU A 83 -6.60 -2.48 7.90
N LEU A 84 -6.79 -3.68 8.44
CA LEU A 84 -6.39 -4.91 7.75
C LEU A 84 -7.66 -5.69 7.38
N LYS A 85 -7.94 -5.83 6.08
CA LYS A 85 -9.09 -6.58 5.56
C LYS A 85 -8.58 -7.77 4.76
N ASN A 86 -8.97 -8.99 5.16
CA ASN A 86 -8.55 -10.25 4.51
C ASN A 86 -7.03 -10.33 4.19
N GLY A 87 -6.19 -9.91 5.14
CA GLY A 87 -4.73 -9.90 4.98
C GLY A 87 -4.17 -8.81 4.07
N LEU A 88 -5.00 -7.89 3.59
CA LEU A 88 -4.60 -6.72 2.81
C LEU A 88 -4.81 -5.43 3.63
N PRO A 89 -3.78 -4.59 3.80
CA PRO A 89 -3.95 -3.32 4.48
C PRO A 89 -4.68 -2.33 3.57
N GLU A 90 -5.63 -1.60 4.13
CA GLU A 90 -6.36 -0.52 3.47
C GLU A 90 -6.10 0.80 4.19
N VAL A 91 -5.92 1.89 3.43
CA VAL A 91 -5.61 3.21 3.97
C VAL A 91 -6.87 4.08 4.03
N ILE A 92 -7.17 4.61 5.21
CA ILE A 92 -8.20 5.63 5.40
C ILE A 92 -7.56 6.99 5.08
N TYR A 93 -7.69 7.42 3.83
CA TYR A 93 -7.00 8.60 3.30
C TYR A 93 -7.35 9.92 3.99
N ASP A 94 -8.49 10.00 4.66
CA ASP A 94 -8.90 11.19 5.42
C ASP A 94 -8.13 11.34 6.75
N LYS A 95 -7.62 10.23 7.30
CA LYS A 95 -6.84 10.19 8.55
C LYS A 95 -5.32 10.15 8.30
N CYS A 96 -4.91 9.83 7.07
CA CYS A 96 -3.49 9.67 6.75
C CYS A 96 -2.79 11.05 6.74
N THR A 97 -1.88 11.25 7.70
CA THR A 97 -1.08 12.48 7.82
C THR A 97 0.21 12.47 7.01
N GLY A 98 0.51 11.37 6.32
CA GLY A 98 1.73 11.27 5.52
C GLY A 98 3.01 11.08 6.32
N CYS A 99 2.94 10.63 7.58
CA CYS A 99 4.12 10.53 8.46
C CYS A 99 5.16 9.48 8.04
N GLY A 100 4.79 8.50 7.20
CA GLY A 100 5.71 7.47 6.69
C GLY A 100 6.03 6.32 7.65
N ALA A 101 5.49 6.31 8.88
CA ALA A 101 5.76 5.25 9.85
C ALA A 101 5.39 3.84 9.33
N CYS A 102 4.29 3.75 8.57
CA CYS A 102 3.85 2.52 7.94
C CYS A 102 4.83 1.97 6.89
N ALA A 103 5.45 2.87 6.11
CA ALA A 103 6.44 2.49 5.11
C ALA A 103 7.71 1.95 5.77
N ALA A 104 8.16 2.58 6.86
CA ALA A 104 9.31 2.11 7.63
C ALA A 104 9.04 0.76 8.32
N ALA A 105 7.81 0.51 8.77
CA ALA A 105 7.43 -0.73 9.45
C ALA A 105 7.27 -1.93 8.49
N CYS A 106 7.12 -1.70 7.19
CA CYS A 106 6.91 -2.79 6.24
C CYS A 106 8.24 -3.45 5.85
N PRO A 107 8.52 -4.70 6.26
CA PRO A 107 9.80 -5.35 5.96
C PRO A 107 9.99 -5.68 4.46
N ARG A 108 8.91 -5.62 3.67
CA ARG A 108 8.91 -5.85 2.22
C ARG A 108 8.97 -4.57 1.39
N ASN A 109 8.99 -3.39 2.04
CA ASN A 109 9.07 -2.09 1.37
C ASN A 109 8.02 -1.90 0.25
N ILE A 110 6.80 -2.40 0.46
CA ILE A 110 5.71 -2.30 -0.54
C ILE A 110 4.87 -1.03 -0.38
N ILE A 111 5.15 -0.22 0.64
CA ILE A 111 4.41 1.01 0.91
C ILE A 111 5.27 2.20 0.52
N THR A 112 4.76 3.07 -0.34
CA THR A 112 5.44 4.29 -0.75
C THR A 112 4.64 5.52 -0.34
N MET A 113 5.35 6.64 -0.19
CA MET A 113 4.73 7.93 0.06
C MET A 113 4.59 8.66 -1.27
N VAL A 114 3.35 8.88 -1.70
CA VAL A 114 3.04 9.47 -3.00
C VAL A 114 2.42 10.85 -2.80
N PRO A 115 2.77 11.86 -3.62
CA PRO A 115 2.12 13.17 -3.55
C PRO A 115 0.68 13.10 -4.06
N PHE A 116 -0.30 13.44 -3.22
CA PHE A 116 -1.70 13.50 -3.60
C PHE A 116 -2.02 14.88 -4.17
N LYS A 117 -2.03 14.98 -5.50
CA LYS A 117 -2.44 16.19 -6.24
C LYS A 117 -3.96 16.30 -6.46
N ALA A 118 -4.70 15.23 -6.13
CA ALA A 118 -6.15 15.17 -6.13
C ALA A 118 -6.64 14.27 -4.99
N GLU A 119 -7.97 14.27 -4.75
CA GLU A 119 -8.60 13.40 -3.75
C GLU A 119 -8.40 11.91 -4.07
N ARG A 120 -8.34 11.56 -5.36
CA ARG A 120 -8.02 10.22 -5.85
C ARG A 120 -6.86 10.30 -6.83
N ILE A 121 -5.94 9.36 -6.71
CA ILE A 121 -4.80 9.21 -7.61
C ILE A 121 -4.73 7.78 -8.10
N MET A 122 -4.21 7.60 -9.32
CA MET A 122 -3.97 6.26 -9.82
C MET A 122 -2.65 5.73 -9.27
N VAL A 123 -2.64 4.44 -8.91
CA VAL A 123 -1.47 3.75 -8.40
C VAL A 123 -1.38 2.35 -9.01
N VAL A 124 -0.16 1.83 -9.05
CA VAL A 124 0.10 0.44 -9.44
C VAL A 124 0.03 -0.42 -8.18
N ALA A 125 -1.02 -1.24 -8.03
CA ALA A 125 -1.24 -2.10 -6.87
C ALA A 125 -0.42 -3.41 -6.92
N CYS A 126 0.81 -3.35 -7.43
CA CYS A 126 1.71 -4.49 -7.50
C CYS A 126 3.16 -4.03 -7.43
N CYS A 127 4.01 -4.77 -6.73
CA CYS A 127 5.46 -4.57 -6.65
C CYS A 127 6.26 -5.80 -7.09
N ASN A 128 5.59 -6.85 -7.57
CA ASN A 128 6.27 -8.06 -8.05
C ASN A 128 7.06 -7.75 -9.34
N LYS A 129 8.34 -8.10 -9.34
CA LYS A 129 9.29 -7.86 -10.46
C LYS A 129 9.58 -9.10 -11.30
N ASP A 130 8.97 -10.22 -10.98
CA ASP A 130 9.11 -11.50 -11.70
C ASP A 130 8.43 -11.44 -13.07
N PHE A 131 8.70 -12.45 -13.91
CA PHE A 131 8.06 -12.50 -15.22
C PHE A 131 6.60 -12.94 -15.09
N GLY A 132 5.75 -12.49 -16.01
CA GLY A 132 4.30 -12.70 -15.92
C GLY A 132 3.85 -14.17 -15.78
N GLY A 133 4.62 -15.14 -16.28
CA GLY A 133 4.35 -16.56 -16.05
C GLY A 133 4.51 -16.97 -14.58
N GLU A 134 5.54 -16.47 -13.92
CA GLU A 134 5.84 -16.70 -12.50
C GLU A 134 4.83 -15.96 -11.63
N VAL A 135 4.47 -14.72 -11.99
CA VAL A 135 3.43 -13.95 -11.28
C VAL A 135 2.10 -14.71 -11.27
N LYS A 136 1.66 -15.25 -12.40
CA LYS A 136 0.40 -16.02 -12.49
C LYS A 136 0.41 -17.32 -11.67
N ALA A 137 1.60 -17.89 -11.45
CA ALA A 137 1.75 -19.07 -10.60
C ALA A 137 1.54 -18.74 -9.12
N VAL A 138 1.81 -17.51 -8.69
CA VAL A 138 1.77 -17.10 -7.27
C VAL A 138 0.66 -16.11 -6.90
N CYS A 139 0.02 -15.47 -7.88
CA CYS A 139 -0.96 -14.40 -7.65
C CYS A 139 -2.02 -14.35 -8.75
N GLU A 140 -3.26 -14.01 -8.39
CA GLU A 140 -4.38 -13.84 -9.34
C GLU A 140 -4.51 -12.43 -9.92
N VAL A 141 -4.09 -11.40 -9.18
CA VAL A 141 -4.22 -9.97 -9.56
C VAL A 141 -2.87 -9.25 -9.74
N GLY A 142 -1.77 -10.01 -9.73
CA GLY A 142 -0.42 -9.46 -9.85
C GLY A 142 -0.13 -8.94 -11.27
N CYS A 143 0.57 -7.82 -11.39
CA CYS A 143 0.98 -7.30 -12.70
C CYS A 143 1.88 -8.30 -13.44
N ILE A 144 1.58 -8.58 -14.71
CA ILE A 144 2.32 -9.54 -15.54
C ILE A 144 3.31 -8.91 -16.52
N GLY A 145 3.51 -7.59 -16.44
CA GLY A 145 4.47 -6.87 -17.30
C GLY A 145 4.12 -6.86 -18.80
N CYS A 146 2.82 -6.91 -19.16
CA CYS A 146 2.39 -7.02 -20.57
C CYS A 146 2.59 -5.75 -21.42
N LYS A 147 2.97 -4.63 -20.79
CA LYS A 147 3.16 -3.31 -21.41
C LYS A 147 1.91 -2.74 -22.11
N ALA A 148 0.72 -3.23 -21.77
CA ALA A 148 -0.52 -2.73 -22.37
C ALA A 148 -0.84 -1.30 -21.93
N CYS A 149 -0.61 -0.98 -20.65
CA CYS A 149 -0.85 0.32 -20.07
C CYS A 149 0.13 1.40 -20.56
N THR A 150 1.42 1.07 -20.70
CA THR A 150 2.45 2.00 -21.18
C THR A 150 2.35 2.31 -22.68
N LYS A 151 1.49 1.59 -23.42
CA LYS A 151 1.22 1.85 -24.84
C LYS A 151 0.08 2.85 -25.05
N VAL A 152 -0.72 3.11 -24.01
CA VAL A 152 -1.88 4.00 -24.09
C VAL A 152 -1.73 5.25 -23.26
N ASN A 153 -0.82 5.25 -22.29
CA ASN A 153 -0.61 6.39 -21.41
C ASN A 153 0.89 6.61 -21.19
N ASP A 154 1.35 7.82 -21.57
CA ASP A 154 2.76 8.20 -21.55
C ASP A 154 3.31 8.45 -20.13
N LEU A 155 2.46 8.53 -19.10
CA LEU A 155 2.91 8.67 -17.71
C LEU A 155 3.34 7.34 -17.09
N LEU A 156 2.98 6.22 -17.73
CA LEU A 156 3.34 4.89 -17.28
C LEU A 156 4.56 4.39 -18.06
N GLU A 157 5.67 4.21 -17.37
CA GLU A 157 6.90 3.67 -17.92
C GLU A 157 7.18 2.29 -17.33
N MET A 158 7.83 1.41 -18.09
CA MET A 158 8.23 0.10 -17.56
C MET A 158 9.59 0.21 -16.86
N ASP A 159 9.61 -0.05 -15.56
CA ASP A 159 10.84 -0.34 -14.83
C ASP A 159 11.02 -1.86 -14.71
N GLY A 160 11.84 -2.41 -15.61
CA GLY A 160 11.98 -3.86 -15.77
C GLY A 160 10.65 -4.51 -16.19
N ASN A 161 10.07 -5.32 -15.30
CA ASN A 161 8.82 -6.06 -15.52
C ASN A 161 7.58 -5.38 -14.91
N LEU A 162 7.73 -4.22 -14.28
CA LEU A 162 6.64 -3.53 -13.58
C LEU A 162 6.42 -2.11 -14.15
N PRO A 163 5.17 -1.68 -14.38
CA PRO A 163 4.90 -0.29 -14.72
C PRO A 163 5.09 0.60 -13.50
N VAL A 164 5.66 1.78 -13.71
CA VAL A 164 5.84 2.86 -12.73
C VAL A 164 5.15 4.10 -13.26
N LEU A 165 4.40 4.78 -12.40
CA LEU A 165 3.73 6.02 -12.72
C LEU A 165 4.61 7.20 -12.31
N ASN A 166 4.84 8.13 -13.24
CA ASN A 166 5.56 9.37 -12.93
C ASN A 166 4.61 10.40 -12.31
N TYR A 167 4.74 10.61 -11.00
CA TYR A 167 3.91 11.56 -10.25
C TYR A 167 4.33 13.02 -10.42
N ASP A 168 5.52 13.31 -10.92
CA ASP A 168 6.00 14.69 -11.07
C ASP A 168 5.23 15.42 -12.17
N VAL A 169 5.00 14.73 -13.28
CA VAL A 169 4.24 15.21 -14.45
C VAL A 169 2.74 14.89 -14.38
N TYR A 170 2.29 14.13 -13.37
CA TYR A 170 0.88 13.79 -13.19
C TYR A 170 0.02 15.06 -12.95
N ASP A 171 -0.98 15.26 -13.81
CA ASP A 171 -2.03 16.26 -13.67
C ASP A 171 -3.41 15.56 -13.65
N PRO A 172 -4.11 15.53 -12.50
CA PRO A 172 -5.41 14.89 -12.38
C PRO A 172 -6.49 15.44 -13.33
N ALA A 173 -6.39 16.68 -13.78
CA ALA A 173 -7.40 17.31 -14.64
C ALA A 173 -7.17 17.01 -16.14
N ALA A 174 -5.92 16.80 -16.54
CA ALA A 174 -5.53 16.59 -17.93
C ALA A 174 -5.32 15.11 -18.28
N THR A 175 -5.18 14.24 -17.28
CA THR A 175 -4.76 12.86 -17.48
C THR A 175 -5.94 11.89 -17.40
N ASP A 176 -6.14 11.11 -18.47
CA ASP A 176 -7.09 9.99 -18.50
C ASP A 176 -6.38 8.64 -18.46
N PHE A 177 -6.85 7.75 -17.58
CA PHE A 177 -6.37 6.38 -17.43
C PHE A 177 -7.42 5.33 -17.76
N SER A 178 -8.60 5.73 -18.24
CA SER A 178 -9.68 4.83 -18.64
C SER A 178 -9.15 3.69 -19.54
N ASP A 179 -8.47 4.03 -20.62
CA ASP A 179 -7.87 3.06 -21.54
C ASP A 179 -6.84 2.13 -20.87
N ALA A 180 -6.05 2.65 -19.94
CA ALA A 180 -5.04 1.87 -19.23
C ALA A 180 -5.69 0.85 -18.28
N LEU A 181 -6.76 1.24 -17.59
CA LEU A 181 -7.57 0.37 -16.72
C LEU A 181 -8.22 -0.74 -17.53
N HIS A 182 -8.96 -0.39 -18.59
CA HIS A 182 -9.67 -1.37 -19.42
C HIS A 182 -8.75 -2.38 -20.10
N LYS A 183 -7.49 -2.01 -20.38
CA LYS A 183 -6.50 -2.91 -20.99
C LYS A 183 -5.69 -3.72 -20.00
N CYS A 184 -5.79 -3.46 -18.70
CA CYS A 184 -5.04 -4.20 -17.69
C CYS A 184 -5.73 -5.54 -17.40
N PRO A 185 -5.17 -6.69 -17.81
CA PRO A 185 -5.85 -7.98 -17.64
C PRO A 185 -5.83 -8.52 -16.20
N MET A 186 -5.07 -7.87 -15.31
CA MET A 186 -4.87 -8.30 -13.92
C MET A 186 -5.45 -7.29 -12.92
N ASP A 187 -6.09 -6.22 -13.41
CA ASP A 187 -6.63 -5.12 -12.60
C ASP A 187 -5.63 -4.51 -11.59
N SER A 188 -4.34 -4.55 -11.94
CA SER A 188 -3.26 -4.05 -11.07
C SER A 188 -3.11 -2.53 -11.07
N LEU A 189 -3.98 -1.81 -11.79
CA LEU A 189 -4.04 -0.34 -11.82
C LEU A 189 -5.32 0.05 -11.07
N VAL A 190 -5.18 0.84 -10.01
CA VAL A 190 -6.32 1.18 -9.14
C VAL A 190 -6.29 2.64 -8.77
N PHE A 191 -7.47 3.22 -8.56
CA PHE A 191 -7.61 4.56 -8.01
C PHE A 191 -7.77 4.51 -6.50
N VAL A 192 -6.80 5.07 -5.79
CA VAL A 192 -6.81 5.16 -4.32
C VAL A 192 -7.01 6.61 -3.88
N GLY A 193 -7.63 6.80 -2.72
CA GLY A 193 -7.90 8.13 -2.18
C GLY A 193 -9.20 8.21 -1.41
N THR A 194 -9.79 9.40 -1.34
CA THR A 194 -11.08 9.60 -0.67
C THR A 194 -12.17 8.83 -1.45
N PRO A 195 -12.93 7.95 -0.78
CA PRO A 195 -13.92 7.09 -1.43
C PRO A 195 -15.08 7.91 -1.98
N THR A 196 -15.58 7.55 -3.16
CA THR A 196 -16.78 8.15 -3.75
C THR A 196 -18.04 7.65 -3.05
N GLU A 197 -19.17 8.31 -3.26
CA GLU A 197 -20.46 7.85 -2.72
C GLU A 197 -20.83 6.44 -3.20
N ALA A 198 -20.45 6.07 -4.43
CA ALA A 198 -20.63 4.72 -4.93
C ALA A 198 -19.78 3.69 -4.18
N ASP A 199 -18.52 4.02 -3.89
CA ASP A 199 -17.62 3.16 -3.10
C ASP A 199 -18.18 2.95 -1.68
N LYS A 200 -18.69 4.02 -1.04
CA LYS A 200 -19.32 3.96 0.29
C LYS A 200 -20.58 3.09 0.28
N GLN A 201 -21.39 3.17 -0.77
CA GLN A 201 -22.59 2.34 -0.92
C GLN A 201 -22.24 0.86 -1.11
N ALA A 202 -21.17 0.56 -1.85
CA ALA A 202 -20.74 -0.82 -2.10
C ALA A 202 -20.32 -1.56 -0.81
N VAL A 203 -19.81 -0.84 0.18
CA VAL A 203 -19.36 -1.40 1.47
C VAL A 203 -20.28 -1.05 2.64
N ALA A 204 -21.46 -0.49 2.38
CA ALA A 204 -22.35 0.04 3.42
C ALA A 204 -22.83 -1.03 4.43
N ASP A 205 -22.97 -2.28 3.96
CA ASP A 205 -23.42 -3.42 4.75
C ASP A 205 -22.27 -4.26 5.31
N GLU A 206 -21.01 -3.88 5.04
CA GLU A 206 -19.85 -4.63 5.51
C GLU A 206 -19.46 -4.23 6.94
N GLU A 207 -19.11 -5.22 7.76
CA GLU A 207 -18.55 -4.97 9.09
C GLU A 207 -17.11 -4.45 8.97
N ILE A 208 -16.82 -3.38 9.70
CA ILE A 208 -15.47 -2.82 9.76
C ILE A 208 -14.60 -3.83 10.52
N PRO A 209 -13.48 -4.31 9.94
CA PRO A 209 -12.61 -5.25 10.63
C PRO A 209 -12.02 -4.60 11.88
N ASP A 210 -11.86 -5.42 12.93
CA ASP A 210 -11.20 -5.00 14.15
C ASP A 210 -9.77 -4.53 13.85
N ARG A 211 -9.33 -3.53 14.62
CA ARG A 211 -7.96 -3.06 14.51
C ARG A 211 -7.01 -4.17 14.93
N VAL A 212 -5.99 -4.43 14.12
CA VAL A 212 -4.88 -5.29 14.52
C VAL A 212 -4.12 -4.61 15.65
N GLU A 213 -4.22 -5.19 16.83
CA GLU A 213 -3.42 -4.82 17.99
C GLU A 213 -2.21 -5.74 18.11
N ALA A 214 -1.11 -5.22 18.65
CA ALA A 214 0.05 -6.04 18.92
C ALA A 214 -0.24 -6.95 20.12
N ASP A 215 -0.32 -8.25 19.89
CA ASP A 215 -0.39 -9.27 20.95
C ASP A 215 1.00 -9.87 21.17
N PHE A 216 1.75 -9.32 22.12
CA PHE A 216 3.12 -9.75 22.43
C PHE A 216 3.17 -11.04 23.26
N LYS A 217 2.07 -11.80 23.37
CA LYS A 217 2.05 -13.05 24.11
C LYS A 217 2.89 -14.10 23.41
N THR A 218 3.97 -14.47 24.08
CA THR A 218 4.87 -15.53 23.65
C THR A 218 4.52 -16.84 24.37
N THR A 219 4.99 -17.96 23.81
CA THR A 219 4.91 -19.25 24.50
C THR A 219 5.67 -19.28 25.84
N ALA A 220 6.57 -18.30 26.08
CA ALA A 220 7.22 -18.12 27.36
C ALA A 220 6.29 -17.51 28.42
N ASP A 221 5.31 -16.69 28.01
CA ASP A 221 4.32 -16.10 28.92
C ASP A 221 3.29 -17.15 29.39
N GLU A 222 3.08 -18.20 28.59
CA GLU A 222 2.24 -19.36 28.93
C GLU A 222 3.01 -20.46 29.68
N ALA A 223 4.34 -20.41 29.67
CA ALA A 223 5.17 -21.40 30.33
C ALA A 223 5.27 -21.12 31.84
N GLU A 224 4.99 -22.14 32.64
CA GLU A 224 5.22 -22.06 34.08
C GLU A 224 6.72 -21.87 34.37
N TRP A 225 7.08 -20.78 35.05
CA TRP A 225 8.45 -20.42 35.40
C TRP A 225 9.13 -21.56 36.18
N ARG A 226 10.22 -22.12 35.64
CA ARG A 226 10.91 -23.28 36.23
C ARG A 226 12.11 -22.96 37.13
N GLY A 227 12.33 -21.69 37.47
CA GLY A 227 13.45 -21.26 38.34
C GLY A 227 14.65 -20.79 37.54
#